data_AF-A0A8J4B3P4-F1
#
_entry.id   AF-A0A8J4B3P4-F1
#
_cell.length_a   1.000
_cell.length_b   1.000
_cell.length_c   1.000
_cell.angle_alpha   90.00
_cell.angle_beta   90.00
_cell.angle_gamma   90.00
#
_symmetry.space_group_name_H-M   'P 1'
#
loop_
_entity.id
_entity.type
_entity.pdbx_description
1 polymer ?
#
loop_
_entity_poly.entity_id
_entity_poly.type
_entity_poly.pdbx_seq_one_letter_code
_entity_poly.pdbx_strand_id
1 'polypeptide(L)'
;MLTACDATRLQVEENREVMESVLIVMRGSPPVNTFDTRSTACWSIFKKILIVADKYDMSLVKERCEKWLVSRCLRGRMRSHTFKFQDVSEGFEWLAICQKFDLKDLGWYCAYDLGTQLAQGAWPRPLHDCLEGVTCPDMLKTILEAVQAAVNSGGPLGPSGSGAGPGGEPAGPGHGLE
;
A
#
# COMPACT_ATOMS: atom_id res chain seq x y z
N MET A 1 28.04 -18.70 -44.29
CA MET A 1 28.33 -17.39 -43.68
C MET A 1 27.40 -17.24 -42.49
N LEU A 2 27.92 -17.42 -41.28
CA LEU A 2 27.17 -17.17 -40.04
C LEU A 2 27.28 -15.68 -39.75
N THR A 3 26.18 -14.96 -39.97
CA THR A 3 26.07 -13.53 -39.69
C THR A 3 26.31 -13.31 -38.19
N ALA A 4 27.34 -12.54 -37.87
CA ALA A 4 27.69 -12.20 -36.50
C ALA A 4 26.50 -11.54 -35.80
N CYS A 5 26.11 -12.07 -34.63
CA CYS A 5 25.25 -11.33 -33.71
C CYS A 5 25.98 -10.05 -33.33
N ASP A 6 25.46 -8.92 -33.82
CA ASP A 6 25.91 -7.60 -33.44
C ASP A 6 25.68 -7.45 -31.94
N ALA A 7 26.74 -7.67 -31.16
CA ALA A 7 26.71 -7.63 -29.70
C ALA A 7 26.64 -6.16 -29.28
N THR A 8 25.47 -5.55 -29.49
CA THR A 8 25.14 -4.28 -28.85
C THR A 8 25.18 -4.51 -27.35
N ARG A 9 26.29 -4.09 -26.75
CA ARG A 9 26.54 -4.16 -25.32
C ARG A 9 25.54 -3.21 -24.67
N LEU A 10 24.40 -3.74 -24.24
CA LEU A 10 23.39 -2.96 -23.53
C LEU A 10 24.03 -2.38 -22.28
N GLN A 11 24.14 -1.04 -22.22
CA GLN A 11 24.52 -0.34 -21.01
C GLN A 11 23.32 -0.35 -20.07
N VAL A 12 23.36 -1.27 -19.12
CA VAL A 12 22.43 -1.37 -18.01
C VAL A 12 23.06 -0.56 -16.87
N GLU A 13 22.46 0.56 -16.52
CA GLU A 13 22.95 1.48 -15.47
C GLU A 13 22.52 1.03 -14.06
N GLU A 14 21.72 -0.02 -13.98
CA GLU A 14 21.05 -0.49 -12.79
C GLU A 14 21.96 -1.36 -11.96
N ASN A 15 21.75 -1.31 -10.65
CA ASN A 15 22.41 -2.22 -9.72
C ASN A 15 22.11 -3.68 -10.13
N ARG A 16 23.16 -4.50 -10.19
CA ARG A 16 23.10 -5.93 -10.54
C ARG A 16 22.03 -6.69 -9.77
N GLU A 17 21.87 -6.44 -8.47
CA GLU A 17 20.89 -7.13 -7.63
C GLU A 17 19.43 -6.86 -8.07
N VAL A 18 19.15 -5.62 -8.50
CA VAL A 18 17.82 -5.24 -8.99
C VAL A 18 17.56 -5.90 -10.34
N MET A 19 18.55 -5.92 -11.23
CA MET A 19 18.43 -6.59 -12.53
C MET A 19 18.28 -8.09 -12.41
N GLU A 20 18.99 -8.74 -11.49
CA GLU A 20 18.78 -10.16 -11.20
C GLU A 20 17.35 -10.42 -10.75
N SER A 21 16.79 -9.55 -9.91
CA SER A 21 15.38 -9.64 -9.49
C SER A 21 14.41 -9.45 -10.67
N VAL A 22 14.65 -8.48 -11.55
CA VAL A 22 13.84 -8.26 -12.78
C VAL A 22 13.89 -9.51 -13.68
N LEU A 23 15.07 -10.10 -13.88
CA LEU A 23 15.23 -11.31 -14.70
C LEU A 23 14.52 -12.52 -14.07
N ILE A 24 14.52 -12.65 -12.74
CA ILE A 24 13.74 -13.67 -12.02
C ILE A 24 12.25 -13.50 -12.30
N VAL A 25 11.72 -12.27 -12.19
CA VAL A 25 10.32 -11.97 -12.52
C VAL A 25 10.01 -12.27 -13.99
N MET A 26 10.92 -11.90 -14.89
CA MET A 26 10.80 -12.15 -16.33
C MET A 26 10.81 -13.64 -16.67
N ARG A 27 11.41 -14.49 -15.83
CA ARG A 27 11.34 -15.96 -15.94
C ARG A 27 10.07 -16.56 -15.32
N GLY A 28 9.27 -15.76 -14.62
CA GLY A 28 7.98 -16.19 -14.07
C GLY A 28 8.04 -16.64 -12.61
N SER A 29 9.15 -16.37 -11.91
CA SER A 29 9.30 -16.69 -10.50
C SER A 29 9.22 -15.41 -9.65
N PRO A 30 8.59 -15.45 -8.47
CA PRO A 30 8.60 -14.31 -7.57
C PRO A 30 10.04 -14.06 -7.05
N PRO A 31 10.42 -12.80 -6.75
CA PRO A 31 11.71 -12.51 -6.15
C PRO A 31 11.86 -13.23 -4.79
N VAL A 32 13.10 -13.60 -4.44
CA VAL A 32 13.40 -14.39 -3.24
C VAL A 32 12.86 -13.69 -1.97
N ASN A 33 12.32 -14.46 -1.02
CA ASN A 33 11.75 -13.98 0.24
C ASN A 33 10.51 -13.08 0.13
N THR A 34 9.93 -12.88 -1.06
CA THR A 34 8.77 -11.98 -1.22
C THR A 34 7.41 -12.68 -1.08
N PHE A 35 7.34 -13.98 -1.40
CA PHE A 35 6.08 -14.71 -1.46
C PHE A 35 5.69 -15.34 -0.11
N ASP A 36 6.65 -15.87 0.65
CA ASP A 36 6.40 -16.66 1.87
C ASP A 36 6.65 -15.92 3.18
N THR A 37 7.41 -14.82 3.19
CA THR A 37 7.71 -14.13 4.45
C THR A 37 6.50 -13.28 4.88
N ARG A 38 6.19 -13.27 6.19
CA ARG A 38 5.18 -12.38 6.80
C ARG A 38 5.61 -10.90 6.81
N SER A 39 6.76 -10.57 6.24
CA SER A 39 7.38 -9.25 6.33
C SER A 39 6.86 -8.27 5.27
N THR A 40 6.76 -6.99 5.63
CA THR A 40 6.57 -5.85 4.72
C THR A 40 7.78 -5.62 3.79
N ALA A 41 8.92 -6.30 4.04
CA ALA A 41 10.16 -6.13 3.27
C ALA A 41 10.02 -6.40 1.77
N CYS A 42 9.01 -7.16 1.33
CA CYS A 42 8.80 -7.47 -0.09
C CYS A 42 8.44 -6.25 -0.95
N TRP A 43 7.76 -5.26 -0.37
CA TRP A 43 7.33 -4.05 -1.08
C TRP A 43 8.52 -3.30 -1.67
N SER A 44 9.58 -3.14 -0.88
CA SER A 44 10.80 -2.43 -1.30
C SER A 44 11.46 -3.08 -2.53
N ILE A 45 11.43 -4.41 -2.62
CA ILE A 45 11.98 -5.17 -3.75
C ILE A 45 11.11 -4.94 -4.99
N PHE A 46 9.79 -5.10 -4.85
CA PHE A 46 8.87 -4.87 -5.97
C PHE A 46 8.90 -3.44 -6.50
N LYS A 47 9.02 -2.44 -5.62
CA LYS A 47 9.16 -1.04 -6.03
C LYS A 47 10.40 -0.83 -6.91
N LYS A 48 11.56 -1.39 -6.54
CA LYS A 48 12.79 -1.32 -7.35
C LYS A 48 12.60 -2.00 -8.71
N ILE A 49 11.97 -3.18 -8.73
CA ILE A 49 11.69 -3.92 -9.97
C ILE A 49 10.76 -3.12 -10.88
N LEU A 50 9.68 -2.54 -10.34
CA LEU A 50 8.71 -1.77 -11.10
C LEU A 50 9.32 -0.51 -11.72
N ILE A 51 10.23 0.18 -11.01
CA ILE A 51 10.96 1.34 -11.56
C ILE A 51 11.80 0.92 -12.79
N VAL A 52 12.50 -0.20 -12.71
CA VAL A 52 13.30 -0.71 -13.84
C VAL A 52 12.40 -1.19 -14.97
N ALA A 53 11.32 -1.90 -14.64
CA ALA A 53 10.34 -2.35 -15.61
C ALA A 53 9.67 -1.18 -16.33
N ASP A 54 9.48 -0.04 -15.67
CA ASP A 54 8.99 1.18 -16.29
C ASP A 54 10.03 1.83 -17.20
N LYS A 55 11.29 1.96 -16.72
CA LYS A 55 12.41 2.52 -17.50
C LYS A 55 12.63 1.77 -18.82
N TYR A 56 12.44 0.46 -18.82
CA TYR A 56 12.66 -0.40 -19.99
C TYR A 56 11.37 -0.90 -20.67
N ASP A 57 10.22 -0.33 -20.34
CA ASP A 57 8.91 -0.68 -20.90
C ASP A 57 8.57 -2.19 -20.86
N MET A 58 8.92 -2.84 -19.75
CA MET A 58 8.73 -4.27 -19.53
C MET A 58 7.32 -4.56 -18.98
N SER A 59 6.30 -4.40 -19.83
CA SER A 59 4.88 -4.60 -19.44
C SER A 59 4.59 -5.96 -18.78
N LEU A 60 5.18 -7.05 -19.27
CA LEU A 60 5.02 -8.39 -18.69
C LEU A 60 5.57 -8.47 -17.25
N VAL A 61 6.64 -7.74 -16.95
CA VAL A 61 7.22 -7.71 -15.60
C VAL A 61 6.27 -6.95 -14.65
N LYS A 62 5.71 -5.82 -15.10
CA LYS A 62 4.70 -5.06 -14.33
C LYS A 62 3.48 -5.93 -14.00
N GLU A 63 2.93 -6.63 -15.00
CA GLU A 63 1.79 -7.53 -14.83
C GLU A 63 2.07 -8.65 -13.81
N ARG A 64 3.25 -9.27 -13.86
CA ARG A 64 3.61 -10.34 -12.91
C ARG A 64 3.82 -9.81 -11.50
N CYS A 65 4.46 -8.66 -11.36
CA CYS A 65 4.59 -7.98 -10.07
C CYS A 65 3.21 -7.72 -9.46
N GLU A 66 2.29 -7.15 -10.24
CA GLU A 66 0.91 -6.91 -9.80
C GLU A 66 0.23 -8.19 -9.33
N LYS A 67 0.24 -9.26 -10.13
CA LYS A 67 -0.39 -10.54 -9.77
C LYS A 67 0.11 -11.08 -8.43
N TRP A 68 1.42 -11.03 -8.16
CA TRP A 68 1.95 -11.53 -6.89
C TRP A 68 1.62 -10.62 -5.72
N LEU A 69 1.65 -9.30 -5.91
CA LEU A 69 1.27 -8.34 -4.87
C LEU A 69 -0.23 -8.46 -4.53
N VAL A 70 -1.10 -8.58 -5.53
CA VAL A 70 -2.54 -8.85 -5.35
C VAL A 70 -2.78 -10.18 -4.63
N SER A 71 -2.12 -11.24 -5.09
CA SER A 71 -2.20 -12.56 -4.44
C SER A 71 -1.80 -12.50 -2.96
N ARG A 72 -0.81 -11.67 -2.63
CA ARG A 72 -0.41 -11.41 -1.25
C ARG A 72 -1.46 -10.61 -0.47
N CYS A 73 -2.07 -9.57 -1.07
CA CYS A 73 -3.19 -8.82 -0.46
C CYS A 73 -4.30 -9.78 -0.01
N LEU A 74 -4.72 -10.65 -0.93
CA LEU A 74 -5.79 -11.62 -0.71
C LEU A 74 -5.45 -12.61 0.41
N ARG A 75 -4.25 -13.21 0.37
CA ARG A 75 -3.80 -14.13 1.42
C ARG A 75 -3.69 -13.45 2.78
N GLY A 76 -3.27 -12.18 2.82
CA GLY A 76 -3.21 -11.39 4.05
C GLY A 76 -4.59 -11.24 4.69
N ARG A 77 -5.57 -10.77 3.90
CA ARG A 77 -6.97 -10.61 4.36
C ARG A 77 -7.62 -11.93 4.78
N MET A 78 -7.35 -13.02 4.06
CA MET A 78 -7.89 -14.35 4.44
C MET A 78 -7.34 -14.85 5.78
N ARG A 79 -6.11 -14.47 6.15
CA ARG A 79 -5.46 -14.92 7.38
C ARG A 79 -5.80 -14.06 8.60
N SER A 80 -6.14 -12.79 8.39
CA SER A 80 -6.54 -11.89 9.47
C SER A 80 -7.50 -10.82 8.97
N HIS A 81 -8.62 -10.68 9.68
CA HIS A 81 -9.58 -9.59 9.46
C HIS A 81 -9.03 -8.22 9.87
N THR A 82 -7.97 -8.19 10.69
CA THR A 82 -7.25 -6.98 11.09
C THR A 82 -5.96 -6.79 10.29
N PHE A 83 -5.78 -7.54 9.20
CA PHE A 83 -4.64 -7.40 8.31
C PHE A 83 -4.60 -5.97 7.76
N LYS A 84 -3.59 -5.22 8.20
CA LYS A 84 -3.22 -3.96 7.59
C LYS A 84 -2.24 -4.25 6.47
N PHE A 85 -2.61 -3.81 5.28
CA PHE A 85 -1.78 -4.03 4.11
C PHE A 85 -0.45 -3.28 4.20
N GLN A 86 -0.52 -2.05 4.69
CA GLN A 86 0.59 -1.13 4.90
C GLN A 86 0.17 0.00 5.84
N ASP A 87 1.15 0.68 6.43
CA ASP A 87 0.88 1.92 7.16
C ASP A 87 0.40 3.01 6.21
N VAL A 88 -0.37 3.99 6.72
CA VAL A 88 -1.00 5.04 5.91
C VAL A 88 -0.01 5.75 4.96
N SER A 89 1.21 6.04 5.44
CA SER A 89 2.24 6.71 4.63
C SER A 89 2.74 5.86 3.46
N GLU A 90 2.98 4.57 3.70
CA GLU A 90 3.33 3.60 2.64
C GLU A 90 2.14 3.40 1.70
N GLY A 91 0.92 3.46 2.25
CA GLY A 91 -0.38 3.53 1.59
C GLY A 91 -0.40 4.45 0.39
N PHE A 92 -0.20 5.74 0.64
CA PHE A 92 -0.24 6.77 -0.39
C PHE A 92 0.89 6.64 -1.40
N GLU A 93 2.07 6.25 -0.94
CA GLU A 93 3.20 5.99 -1.85
C GLU A 93 2.86 4.88 -2.85
N TRP A 94 2.29 3.77 -2.38
CA TRP A 94 1.87 2.68 -3.25
C TRP A 94 0.70 3.06 -4.14
N LEU A 95 -0.22 3.89 -3.67
CA LEU A 95 -1.30 4.41 -4.50
C LEU A 95 -0.75 5.22 -5.69
N ALA A 96 0.23 6.10 -5.44
CA ALA A 96 0.91 6.86 -6.49
C ALA A 96 1.68 5.96 -7.46
N ILE A 97 2.35 4.90 -6.96
CA ILE A 97 3.02 3.89 -7.79
C ILE A 97 2.01 3.15 -8.68
N CYS A 98 0.87 2.73 -8.12
CA CYS A 98 -0.16 2.01 -8.88
C CYS A 98 -0.73 2.88 -10.01
N GLN A 99 -0.98 4.16 -9.72
CA GLN A 99 -1.40 5.12 -10.75
C GLN A 99 -0.33 5.31 -11.82
N LYS A 100 0.93 5.51 -11.41
CA LYS A 100 2.04 5.77 -12.34
C LYS A 100 2.28 4.61 -13.30
N PHE A 101 2.22 3.37 -12.79
CA PHE A 101 2.55 2.18 -13.55
C PHE A 101 1.33 1.42 -14.08
N ASP A 102 0.12 2.00 -13.98
CA ASP A 102 -1.16 1.42 -14.39
C ASP A 102 -1.44 0.04 -13.76
N LEU A 103 -1.10 -0.13 -12.48
CA LEU A 103 -1.36 -1.35 -11.71
C LEU A 103 -2.77 -1.29 -11.13
N LYS A 104 -3.79 -1.54 -11.96
CA LYS A 104 -5.21 -1.33 -11.63
C LYS A 104 -5.70 -2.22 -10.50
N ASP A 105 -5.40 -3.51 -10.57
CA ASP A 105 -5.86 -4.48 -9.58
C ASP A 105 -5.23 -4.17 -8.24
N LEU A 106 -3.90 -3.96 -8.21
CA LEU A 106 -3.20 -3.60 -6.98
C LEU A 106 -3.68 -2.25 -6.44
N GLY A 107 -3.87 -1.27 -7.32
CA GLY A 107 -4.37 0.05 -6.99
C GLY A 107 -5.73 0.01 -6.29
N TRP A 108 -6.63 -0.87 -6.73
CA TRP A 108 -7.90 -1.09 -6.04
C TRP A 108 -7.70 -1.57 -4.60
N TYR A 109 -6.80 -2.54 -4.36
CA TYR A 109 -6.54 -3.03 -3.00
C TYR A 109 -5.93 -1.95 -2.10
N CYS A 110 -4.97 -1.16 -2.62
CA CYS A 110 -4.37 -0.03 -1.92
C CYS A 110 -5.42 1.02 -1.54
N ALA A 111 -6.25 1.43 -2.51
CA ALA A 111 -7.31 2.40 -2.32
C ALA A 111 -8.34 1.93 -1.28
N TYR A 112 -8.77 0.67 -1.37
CA TYR A 112 -9.74 0.11 -0.43
C TYR A 112 -9.20 0.05 1.01
N ASP A 113 -7.95 -0.36 1.17
CA ASP A 113 -7.29 -0.41 2.48
C ASP A 113 -7.16 1.01 3.08
N LEU A 114 -6.73 1.99 2.28
CA LEU A 114 -6.65 3.41 2.70
C LEU A 114 -8.02 3.98 3.09
N GLY A 115 -9.09 3.67 2.35
CA GLY A 115 -10.44 4.09 2.70
C GLY A 115 -10.96 3.45 3.99
N THR A 116 -10.60 2.19 4.24
CA THR A 116 -10.90 1.52 5.51
C THR A 116 -10.16 2.20 6.67
N GLN A 117 -8.88 2.55 6.48
CA GLN A 117 -8.08 3.28 7.47
C GLN A 117 -8.60 4.71 7.70
N LEU A 118 -9.12 5.37 6.66
CA LEU A 118 -9.76 6.69 6.76
C LEU A 118 -11.01 6.63 7.64
N ALA A 119 -11.88 5.65 7.42
CA ALA A 119 -13.08 5.45 8.22
C ALA A 119 -12.78 5.20 9.71
N GLN A 120 -11.63 4.60 10.00
CA GLN A 120 -11.13 4.37 11.36
C GLN A 120 -10.46 5.60 11.99
N GLY A 121 -10.37 6.73 11.27
CA GLY A 121 -9.70 7.94 11.75
C GLY A 121 -8.17 7.81 11.83
N ALA A 122 -7.57 6.88 11.09
CA ALA A 122 -6.13 6.61 11.16
C ALA A 122 -5.25 7.59 10.37
N TRP A 123 -5.85 8.48 9.57
CA TRP A 123 -5.10 9.40 8.72
C TRP A 123 -4.48 10.53 9.56
N PRO A 124 -3.16 10.76 9.46
CA PRO A 124 -2.46 11.69 10.33
C PRO A 124 -2.62 13.17 9.92
N ARG A 125 -3.17 13.43 8.73
CA ARG A 125 -3.28 14.77 8.12
C ARG A 125 -4.63 14.94 7.41
N PRO A 126 -5.03 16.17 7.08
CA PRO A 126 -6.23 16.42 6.28
C PRO A 126 -6.22 15.67 4.95
N LEU A 127 -7.43 15.29 4.50
CA LEU A 127 -7.63 14.48 3.29
C LEU A 127 -6.98 15.06 2.03
N HIS A 128 -7.00 16.38 1.86
CA HIS A 128 -6.44 17.04 0.68
C HIS A 128 -4.91 16.93 0.61
N ASP A 129 -4.23 17.01 1.76
CA ASP A 129 -2.77 16.83 1.83
C ASP A 129 -2.37 15.39 1.54
N CYS A 130 -3.16 14.44 2.06
CA CYS A 130 -2.91 13.01 1.90
C CYS A 130 -3.10 12.52 0.45
N LEU A 131 -4.03 13.12 -0.28
CA LEU A 131 -4.37 12.73 -1.65
C LEU A 131 -3.72 13.63 -2.72
N GLU A 132 -2.79 14.50 -2.33
CA GLU A 132 -2.04 15.31 -3.27
C GLU A 132 -1.35 14.42 -4.32
N GLY A 133 -1.59 14.70 -5.61
CA GLY A 133 -1.03 13.93 -6.72
C GLY A 133 -1.78 12.65 -7.11
N VAL A 134 -2.79 12.23 -6.34
CA VAL A 134 -3.69 11.13 -6.71
C VAL A 134 -4.79 11.68 -7.61
N THR A 135 -4.73 11.34 -8.90
CA THR A 135 -5.64 11.86 -9.93
C THR A 135 -6.51 10.77 -10.55
N CYS A 136 -6.23 9.49 -10.29
CA CYS A 136 -6.99 8.37 -10.80
C CYS A 136 -8.41 8.33 -10.19
N PRO A 137 -9.48 8.58 -10.98
CA PRO A 137 -10.83 8.67 -10.45
C PRO A 137 -11.32 7.35 -9.84
N ASP A 138 -10.94 6.22 -10.43
CA ASP A 138 -11.36 4.90 -9.95
C ASP A 138 -10.76 4.57 -8.57
N MET A 139 -9.52 4.98 -8.32
CA MET A 139 -8.89 4.82 -7.01
C MET A 139 -9.53 5.73 -5.97
N LEU A 140 -9.77 7.00 -6.30
CA LEU A 140 -10.46 7.94 -5.40
C LEU A 140 -11.88 7.46 -5.06
N LYS A 141 -12.61 6.98 -6.07
CA LYS A 141 -13.93 6.37 -5.90
C LYS A 141 -13.86 5.17 -4.97
N THR A 142 -12.88 4.28 -5.15
CA THR A 142 -12.69 3.09 -4.31
C THR A 142 -12.43 3.46 -2.85
N ILE A 143 -11.65 4.52 -2.58
CA ILE A 143 -11.45 5.04 -1.21
C ILE A 143 -12.80 5.44 -0.59
N LEU A 144 -13.60 6.22 -1.31
CA LEU A 144 -14.90 6.68 -0.82
C LEU A 144 -15.90 5.53 -0.62
N GLU A 145 -15.93 4.54 -1.51
CA GLU A 145 -16.76 3.35 -1.38
C GLU A 145 -16.39 2.53 -0.14
N ALA A 146 -15.09 2.37 0.15
CA ALA A 146 -14.63 1.70 1.35
C ALA A 146 -15.02 2.45 2.63
N VAL A 147 -14.93 3.79 2.63
CA VAL A 147 -15.39 4.63 3.75
C VAL A 147 -16.89 4.45 3.96
N GLN A 148 -17.69 4.56 2.89
CA GLN A 148 -19.14 4.41 2.95
C GLN A 148 -19.54 3.04 3.48
N ALA A 149 -18.87 1.97 3.03
CA ALA A 149 -19.12 0.62 3.51
C ALA A 149 -18.85 0.49 5.01
N ALA A 150 -17.73 1.05 5.50
CA ALA A 150 -17.39 1.04 6.91
C ALA A 150 -18.42 1.80 7.76
N VAL A 151 -18.86 2.98 7.32
CA VAL A 151 -19.91 3.77 8.00
C VAL A 151 -21.24 3.01 8.05
N ASN A 152 -21.67 2.41 6.94
CA ASN A 152 -22.91 1.64 6.87
C ASN A 152 -22.88 0.38 7.75
N SER A 153 -21.70 -0.20 7.98
CA SER A 153 -21.52 -1.38 8.82
C SER A 153 -21.50 -1.10 10.33
N GLY A 154 -21.57 0.17 10.76
CA GLY A 154 -21.65 0.54 12.18
C GLY A 154 -20.37 0.36 12.99
N GLY A 155 -19.19 0.28 12.35
CA GLY A 155 -17.90 0.22 13.03
C GLY A 155 -17.61 1.51 13.83
N PRO A 156 -16.91 1.43 14.99
CA PRO A 156 -16.82 2.53 15.93
C PRO A 156 -16.15 3.77 15.31
N LEU A 157 -16.90 4.86 15.27
CA LEU A 157 -16.39 6.22 15.08
C LEU A 157 -15.67 6.61 16.38
N GLY A 158 -14.35 6.67 16.36
CA GLY A 158 -13.62 7.20 17.51
C GLY A 158 -12.17 7.52 17.24
N PRO A 159 -11.85 8.79 16.98
CA PRO A 159 -10.81 9.45 17.73
C PRO A 159 -11.44 10.02 19.01
N SER A 160 -11.07 9.47 20.17
CA SER A 160 -11.23 10.17 21.45
C SER A 160 -10.33 11.42 21.44
N GLY A 161 -10.83 12.48 20.84
CA GLY A 161 -10.23 13.82 20.86
C GLY A 161 -10.94 14.67 21.90
N SER A 162 -10.21 14.97 22.97
CA SER A 162 -10.41 16.00 23.98
C SER A 162 -11.54 17.01 23.71
N GLY A 163 -12.60 16.92 24.51
CA GLY A 163 -13.57 17.99 24.72
C GLY A 163 -13.50 18.43 26.18
N ALA A 164 -12.88 19.59 26.41
CA ALA A 164 -12.99 20.31 27.67
C ALA A 164 -14.46 20.65 27.95
N GLY A 165 -14.92 20.35 29.16
CA GLY A 165 -16.22 20.77 29.71
C GLY A 165 -16.02 21.25 31.15
N PRO A 166 -16.52 22.45 31.52
CA PRO A 166 -16.13 23.16 32.74
C PRO A 166 -16.99 22.82 33.96
N GLY A 167 -16.49 23.15 35.15
CA GLY A 167 -17.24 23.20 36.40
C GLY A 167 -17.08 21.94 37.24
N GLY A 168 -16.84 21.99 38.55
CA GLY A 168 -16.72 23.08 39.50
C GLY A 168 -16.51 22.41 40.86
N GLU A 169 -15.57 22.89 41.67
CA GLU A 169 -15.51 22.55 43.09
C GLU A 169 -16.81 23.03 43.77
N PRO A 170 -17.31 22.28 44.76
CA PRO A 170 -17.01 22.70 46.13
C PRO A 170 -16.73 21.56 47.12
N ALA A 171 -16.14 21.98 48.24
CA ALA A 171 -15.60 21.24 49.37
C ALA A 171 -16.59 20.41 50.22
N GLY A 172 -16.13 19.21 50.61
CA GLY A 172 -16.32 18.50 51.90
C GLY A 172 -17.71 17.92 52.26
N PRO A 173 -17.85 17.14 53.36
CA PRO A 173 -16.82 16.55 54.25
C PRO A 173 -17.03 15.04 54.63
N GLY A 174 -15.99 14.39 55.18
CA GLY A 174 -16.15 13.45 56.31
C GLY A 174 -16.03 11.93 56.10
N HIS A 175 -15.29 11.31 57.05
CA HIS A 175 -15.19 9.88 57.44
C HIS A 175 -14.39 8.96 56.49
N GLY A 176 -13.32 8.27 56.87
CA GLY A 176 -12.99 7.59 58.14
C GLY A 176 -12.97 6.08 57.89
N LEU A 177 -11.99 5.35 58.46
CA LEU A 177 -11.63 3.91 58.29
C LEU A 177 -10.45 3.72 57.32
N GLU A 178 -9.29 3.14 57.66
CA GLU A 178 -8.70 2.52 58.85
C GLU A 178 -7.19 2.82 58.85
#